data_AF-A0A1I9YCM4-F1
#
_entry.id   AF-A0A1I9YCM4-F1
#
_cell.length_a   1.000
_cell.length_b   1.000
_cell.length_c   1.000
_cell.angle_alpha   90.00
_cell.angle_beta   90.00
_cell.angle_gamma   90.00
#
_symmetry.space_group_name_H-M   'P 1'
#
loop_
_entity.id
_entity.type
_entity.pdbx_description
1 polymer ?
#
loop_
_entity_poly.entity_id
_entity_poly.type
_entity_poly.pdbx_seq_one_letter_code
_entity_poly.pdbx_strand_id
1 'polypeptide(L)'
;MKNYTDEEFRRARENLADILSVGECAASEILHDGYLNEVHSLVGLLQQASNALAHKWNALLLAKLPVDAWDIGPTGERRITPRNFASMRYLSPLLTGKDKEVADLWVTARKNLSSVLHEPGGPYAAMTEWKPAEQFRSKVAQNLPFGDDIAFMETIIGLDNLLGQQITLFAGRRHKALGLPVGVALPAEEDKRCSRDALQFMKQNVDAWCKDASLAGKAPDSLRARIAVNLSVNRALWETCAKDTIGEEAATVAAQFLSRLNGCGITTVPDEVPTRGTKWTGLAELLSRWFGAKGWLREQDDVFTRVMTPQDIDRAVQLTESVQKRYKANRGGNGGPELAERIHGNPENLFIFAMATVSVFYVKGHWGGKSQLRPVQTLKEIPAEHNKSSSRYPAFSTLDSGDGLMFPIHAEELIEQVYGQMFFSNQDWNLQGENVRQHAETQAIKRAFHEQLFEFAVKGRTSRELLNLFTQAAAYIEQQKENGAIVVV
;
A
#
# COMPACT_ATOMS: atom_id res chain seq x y z
N MET A 1 36.98 10.46 24.05
CA MET A 1 35.87 10.39 23.07
C MET A 1 36.51 10.23 21.70
N LYS A 2 36.05 9.29 20.86
CA LYS A 2 36.48 9.27 19.45
C LYS A 2 35.85 10.49 18.77
N ASN A 3 36.69 11.38 18.24
CA ASN A 3 36.24 12.50 17.42
C ASN A 3 35.75 11.94 16.08
N TYR A 4 34.50 12.20 15.71
CA TYR A 4 34.03 11.95 14.33
C TYR A 4 34.70 12.94 13.40
N THR A 5 34.89 12.55 12.16
CA THR A 5 35.27 13.48 11.10
C THR A 5 34.10 14.41 10.78
N ASP A 6 34.39 15.62 10.28
CA ASP A 6 33.36 16.58 9.83
C ASP A 6 32.43 15.95 8.78
N GLU A 7 32.96 15.05 7.95
CA GLU A 7 32.21 14.32 6.93
C GLU A 7 31.25 13.27 7.53
N GLU A 8 31.65 12.56 8.58
CA GLU A 8 30.78 11.62 9.29
C GLU A 8 29.62 12.36 9.99
N PHE A 9 29.92 13.50 10.60
CA PHE A 9 28.91 14.33 11.24
C PHE A 9 27.94 14.92 10.20
N ARG A 10 28.44 15.43 9.07
CA ARG A 10 27.61 15.94 7.97
C ARG A 10 26.64 14.89 7.46
N ARG A 11 27.11 13.65 7.20
CA ARG A 11 26.24 12.56 6.74
C ARG A 11 25.21 12.15 7.78
N ALA A 12 25.58 12.12 9.06
CA ALA A 12 24.64 11.82 10.13
C ALA A 12 23.54 12.89 10.23
N ARG A 13 23.89 14.17 10.07
CA ARG A 13 22.94 15.29 9.99
C ARG A 13 21.97 15.13 8.82
N GLU A 14 22.47 14.86 7.62
CA GLU A 14 21.65 14.65 6.41
C GLU A 14 20.70 13.45 6.59
N ASN A 15 21.22 12.32 7.06
CA ASN A 15 20.41 11.14 7.34
C ASN A 15 19.33 11.44 8.40
N LEU A 16 19.67 12.15 9.47
CA LEU A 16 18.73 12.47 10.53
C LEU A 16 17.64 13.44 10.06
N ALA A 17 18.01 14.44 9.26
CA ALA A 17 17.08 15.37 8.61
C ALA A 17 16.07 14.60 7.76
N ASP A 18 16.53 13.65 6.93
CA ASP A 18 15.68 12.82 6.09
C ASP A 18 14.79 11.85 6.90
N ILE A 19 15.32 11.25 7.97
CA ILE A 19 14.56 10.29 8.80
C ILE A 19 13.44 11.02 9.56
N LEU A 20 13.76 12.16 10.18
CA LEU A 20 12.81 12.94 10.97
C LEU A 20 11.94 13.89 10.14
N SER A 21 12.23 14.03 8.84
CA SER A 21 11.57 14.98 7.93
C SER A 21 11.67 16.42 8.45
N VAL A 22 12.88 16.84 8.83
CA VAL A 22 13.18 18.19 9.33
C VAL A 22 14.28 18.85 8.49
N GLY A 23 14.43 20.17 8.60
CA GLY A 23 15.55 20.87 7.97
C GLY A 23 16.90 20.51 8.62
N GLU A 24 17.98 20.60 7.85
CA GLU A 24 19.34 20.27 8.34
C GLU A 24 19.76 21.09 9.56
N CYS A 25 19.31 22.35 9.68
CA CYS A 25 19.59 23.17 10.85
C CYS A 25 19.00 22.54 12.13
N ALA A 26 17.72 22.16 12.10
CA ALA A 26 17.06 21.50 13.22
C ALA A 26 17.67 20.11 13.52
N ALA A 27 18.07 19.36 12.49
CA ALA A 27 18.79 18.11 12.68
C ALA A 27 20.15 18.33 13.35
N SER A 28 20.86 19.41 13.01
CA SER A 28 22.12 19.80 13.64
C SER A 28 21.92 20.15 15.11
N GLU A 29 20.89 20.92 15.43
CA GLU A 29 20.53 21.26 16.82
C GLU A 29 20.23 19.99 17.64
N ILE A 30 19.46 19.04 17.09
CA ILE A 30 19.18 17.75 17.75
C ILE A 30 20.47 16.96 18.03
N LEU A 31 21.42 16.98 17.10
CA LEU A 31 22.72 16.31 17.29
C LEU A 31 23.64 17.02 18.29
N HIS A 32 23.49 18.33 18.48
CA HIS A 32 24.34 19.13 19.37
C HIS A 32 23.78 19.31 20.79
N ASP A 33 22.47 19.54 20.95
CA ASP A 33 21.92 20.19 22.16
C ASP A 33 21.01 19.32 23.05
N GLY A 34 21.03 17.99 22.94
CA GLY A 34 20.19 17.16 23.83
C GLY A 34 20.57 15.69 24.03
N TYR A 35 21.41 15.12 23.17
CA TYR A 35 21.61 13.67 23.10
C TYR A 35 23.07 13.24 22.94
N LEU A 36 24.02 14.01 23.48
CA LEU A 36 25.47 13.81 23.28
C LEU A 36 25.95 12.36 23.52
N ASN A 37 25.33 11.65 24.47
CA ASN A 37 25.66 10.25 24.77
C ASN A 37 25.15 9.25 23.70
N GLU A 38 24.06 9.57 23.01
CA GLU A 38 23.48 8.73 21.95
C GLU A 38 24.11 9.03 20.58
N VAL A 39 24.47 10.30 20.34
CA VAL A 39 25.02 10.80 19.07
C VAL A 39 26.20 9.97 18.59
N HIS A 40 27.09 9.52 19.49
CA HIS A 40 28.23 8.67 19.09
C HIS A 40 27.81 7.38 18.41
N SER A 41 26.90 6.67 19.07
CA SER A 41 26.38 5.40 18.57
C SER A 41 25.58 5.59 17.28
N LEU A 42 24.85 6.71 17.17
CA LEU A 42 24.01 7.01 16.01
C LEU A 42 24.82 7.38 14.77
N VAL A 43 25.89 8.17 14.92
CA VAL A 43 26.81 8.49 13.80
C VAL A 43 27.43 7.21 13.26
N GLY A 44 27.95 6.34 14.14
CA GLY A 44 28.52 5.05 13.73
C GLY A 44 27.50 4.12 13.06
N LEU A 45 26.26 4.08 13.58
CA LEU A 45 25.18 3.28 13.02
C LEU A 45 24.77 3.75 11.62
N LEU A 46 24.56 5.05 11.44
CA LEU A 46 24.17 5.64 10.16
C LEU A 46 25.27 5.49 9.10
N GLN A 47 26.54 5.52 9.52
CA GLN A 47 27.68 5.23 8.66
C GLN A 47 27.73 3.75 8.26
N GLN A 48 27.55 2.82 9.21
CA GLN A 48 27.51 1.38 8.93
C GLN A 48 26.36 1.03 7.96
N ALA A 49 25.16 1.59 8.18
CA ALA A 49 24.02 1.40 7.29
C ALA A 49 24.31 1.89 5.86
N SER A 50 25.04 3.00 5.73
CA SER A 50 25.46 3.56 4.44
C SER A 50 26.54 2.73 3.72
N ASN A 51 27.34 1.97 4.47
CA ASN A 51 28.45 1.17 3.94
C ASN A 51 28.08 -0.30 3.67
N ALA A 52 27.14 -0.86 4.44
CA ALA A 52 26.79 -2.28 4.41
C ALA A 52 26.04 -2.69 3.12
N LEU A 53 25.45 -1.74 2.40
CA LEU A 53 24.74 -1.96 1.14
C LEU A 53 25.12 -0.85 0.15
N ALA A 54 25.26 -1.19 -1.14
CA ALA A 54 25.53 -0.20 -2.18
C ALA A 54 24.54 0.99 -2.08
N HIS A 55 25.00 2.20 -2.43
CA HIS A 55 24.26 3.48 -2.39
C HIS A 55 22.78 3.43 -2.83
N LYS A 56 22.41 2.46 -3.67
CA LYS A 56 21.04 2.22 -4.16
C LYS A 56 20.04 1.85 -3.06
N TRP A 57 20.49 1.33 -1.92
CA TRP A 57 19.60 0.69 -0.93
C TRP A 57 19.60 1.36 0.44
N ASN A 58 20.47 2.35 0.64
CA ASN A 58 20.55 3.11 1.88
C ASN A 58 19.23 3.83 2.20
N ALA A 59 18.58 4.42 1.20
CA ALA A 59 17.30 5.11 1.36
C ALA A 59 16.17 4.17 1.82
N LEU A 60 16.18 2.91 1.38
CA LEU A 60 15.23 1.88 1.76
C LEU A 60 15.48 1.36 3.18
N LEU A 61 16.73 1.02 3.50
CA LEU A 61 17.10 0.54 4.84
C LEU A 61 16.87 1.60 5.92
N LEU A 62 17.22 2.86 5.64
CA LEU A 62 17.00 3.99 6.53
C LEU A 62 15.63 4.64 6.35
N ALA A 63 14.75 4.08 5.51
CA ALA A 63 13.41 4.61 5.23
C ALA A 63 13.37 6.16 5.19
N LYS A 64 14.28 6.76 4.41
CA LYS A 64 14.46 8.21 4.40
C LYS A 64 13.25 8.89 3.78
N LEU A 65 12.66 9.87 4.47
CA LEU A 65 11.53 10.65 4.00
C LEU A 65 11.84 12.14 4.10
N PRO A 66 12.63 12.69 3.16
CA PRO A 66 13.02 14.09 3.19
C PRO A 66 11.80 15.01 3.04
N VAL A 67 11.94 16.27 3.50
CA VAL A 67 10.84 17.26 3.47
C VAL A 67 10.31 17.48 2.05
N ASP A 68 11.19 17.44 1.05
CA ASP A 68 10.88 17.59 -0.37
C ASP A 68 10.21 16.35 -1.01
N ALA A 69 9.99 15.28 -0.25
CA ALA A 69 9.15 14.16 -0.68
C ALA A 69 7.66 14.47 -0.52
N TRP A 70 7.31 15.50 0.25
CA TRP A 70 5.93 15.93 0.43
C TRP A 70 5.55 17.02 -0.57
N ASP A 71 4.39 16.85 -1.20
CA ASP A 71 3.84 17.78 -2.19
C ASP A 71 2.36 18.07 -1.90
N ILE A 72 1.81 19.06 -2.60
CA ILE A 72 0.40 19.43 -2.55
C ILE A 72 -0.31 18.77 -3.74
N GLY A 73 -1.22 17.86 -3.44
CA GLY A 73 -2.06 17.18 -4.41
C GLY A 73 -3.09 18.10 -5.07
N PRO A 74 -3.80 17.61 -6.09
CA PRO A 74 -4.66 18.43 -6.95
C PRO A 74 -5.79 19.16 -6.23
N THR A 75 -6.23 18.66 -5.07
CA THR A 75 -7.31 19.26 -4.29
C THR A 75 -6.82 19.97 -3.02
N GLY A 76 -5.51 20.22 -2.93
CA GLY A 76 -4.86 20.91 -1.81
C GLY A 76 -4.45 20.01 -0.65
N GLU A 77 -4.67 18.70 -0.75
CA GLU A 77 -4.24 17.71 0.22
C GLU A 77 -2.72 17.50 0.16
N ARG A 78 -2.06 17.44 1.31
CA ARG A 78 -0.63 17.11 1.33
C ARG A 78 -0.48 15.59 1.14
N ARG A 79 0.42 15.18 0.25
CA ARG A 79 0.69 13.76 -0.07
C ARG A 79 2.17 13.54 -0.38
N ILE A 80 2.61 12.28 -0.35
CA ILE A 80 3.98 11.92 -0.70
C ILE A 80 4.10 11.71 -2.21
N THR A 81 5.08 12.35 -2.83
CA THR A 81 5.41 12.09 -4.24
C THR A 81 6.13 10.76 -4.37
N PRO A 82 5.65 9.85 -5.25
CA PRO A 82 6.31 8.58 -5.48
C PRO A 82 7.76 8.73 -5.93
N ARG A 83 8.67 8.00 -5.28
CA ARG A 83 10.08 7.92 -5.69
C ARG A 83 10.43 6.50 -6.13
N ASN A 84 11.49 6.37 -6.93
CA ASN A 84 11.94 5.07 -7.48
C ASN A 84 12.37 4.04 -6.42
N PHE A 85 12.49 4.44 -5.16
CA PHE A 85 12.79 3.58 -4.03
C PHE A 85 11.58 3.37 -3.11
N ALA A 86 10.44 4.05 -3.34
CA ALA A 86 9.17 3.59 -2.80
C ALA A 86 8.93 2.20 -3.39
N SER A 87 8.74 1.23 -2.53
CA SER A 87 8.76 -0.17 -2.91
C SER A 87 7.55 -0.83 -2.29
N MET A 88 6.97 -1.77 -3.03
CA MET A 88 6.03 -2.74 -2.48
C MET A 88 6.72 -4.09 -2.27
N ARG A 89 8.06 -4.09 -2.26
CA ARG A 89 8.90 -5.30 -2.22
C ARG A 89 8.72 -6.06 -0.97
N TYR A 90 8.39 -5.31 0.06
CA TYR A 90 8.14 -5.92 1.31
C TYR A 90 6.90 -6.79 1.20
N LEU A 91 6.00 -6.54 0.25
CA LEU A 91 4.77 -7.27 0.13
C LEU A 91 4.85 -8.70 -0.46
N SER A 92 5.97 -9.27 -0.89
CA SER A 92 5.94 -10.61 -1.54
C SER A 92 6.34 -11.79 -0.63
N PRO A 93 5.40 -12.63 -0.13
CA PRO A 93 5.73 -13.95 0.42
C PRO A 93 6.15 -14.95 -0.67
N LEU A 94 6.08 -14.54 -1.95
CA LEU A 94 6.29 -15.39 -3.14
C LEU A 94 7.69 -15.21 -3.73
N LEU A 95 8.60 -14.51 -3.04
CA LEU A 95 9.99 -14.45 -3.48
C LEU A 95 10.60 -15.85 -3.41
N THR A 96 11.19 -16.28 -4.52
CA THR A 96 11.89 -17.56 -4.63
C THR A 96 13.32 -17.33 -5.11
N GLY A 97 14.20 -18.32 -4.88
CA GLY A 97 15.60 -18.26 -5.31
C GLY A 97 16.35 -17.03 -4.81
N LYS A 98 17.13 -16.41 -5.71
CA LYS A 98 17.99 -15.25 -5.39
C LYS A 98 17.22 -14.05 -4.86
N ASP A 99 15.97 -13.87 -5.28
CA ASP A 99 15.17 -12.72 -4.85
C ASP A 99 14.77 -12.83 -3.37
N LYS A 100 14.53 -14.05 -2.90
CA LYS A 100 14.29 -14.36 -1.48
C LYS A 100 15.55 -14.12 -0.65
N GLU A 101 16.70 -14.63 -1.09
CA GLU A 101 17.97 -14.44 -0.39
C GLU A 101 18.31 -12.96 -0.19
N VAL A 102 18.09 -12.13 -1.21
CA VAL A 102 18.32 -10.69 -1.10
C VAL A 102 17.31 -10.04 -0.13
N ALA A 103 16.05 -10.47 -0.12
CA ALA A 103 15.08 -9.95 0.84
C ALA A 103 15.42 -10.35 2.29
N ASP A 104 15.83 -11.60 2.53
CA ASP A 104 16.23 -12.10 3.85
C ASP A 104 17.44 -11.32 4.41
N LEU A 105 18.43 -11.02 3.55
CA LEU A 105 19.57 -10.16 3.89
C LEU A 105 19.11 -8.77 4.38
N TRP A 106 18.05 -8.23 3.80
CA TRP A 106 17.55 -6.90 4.14
C TRP A 106 16.76 -6.88 5.43
N VAL A 107 15.89 -7.87 5.63
CA VAL A 107 15.18 -8.04 6.91
C VAL A 107 16.21 -8.19 8.03
N THR A 108 17.26 -8.97 7.80
CA THR A 108 18.37 -9.13 8.75
C THR A 108 19.08 -7.80 9.03
N ALA A 109 19.45 -7.05 7.99
CA ALA A 109 20.08 -5.74 8.15
C ALA A 109 19.20 -4.75 8.93
N ARG A 110 17.88 -4.78 8.68
CA ARG A 110 16.90 -3.92 9.35
C ARG A 110 16.68 -4.33 10.80
N LYS A 111 16.62 -5.63 11.09
CA LYS A 111 16.54 -6.16 12.45
C LYS A 111 17.79 -5.77 13.25
N ASN A 112 18.97 -5.84 12.64
CA ASN A 112 20.23 -5.40 13.24
C ASN A 112 20.24 -3.88 13.49
N LEU A 113 19.72 -3.07 12.56
CA LEU A 113 19.56 -1.63 12.78
C LEU A 113 18.63 -1.35 13.96
N SER A 114 17.49 -2.05 14.02
CA SER A 114 16.48 -1.88 15.07
C SER A 114 16.99 -2.35 16.44
N SER A 115 17.79 -3.42 16.49
CA SER A 115 18.37 -3.90 17.74
C SER A 115 19.38 -2.93 18.36
N VAL A 116 20.08 -2.14 17.54
CA VAL A 116 20.97 -1.07 18.03
C VAL A 116 20.18 0.14 18.56
N LEU A 117 19.01 0.42 17.96
CA LEU A 117 18.14 1.51 18.40
C LEU A 117 17.26 1.12 19.60
N HIS A 118 17.07 -0.18 19.83
CA HIS A 118 16.33 -0.71 20.97
C HIS A 118 17.15 -0.60 22.25
N GLU A 119 16.50 -0.17 23.33
CA GLU A 119 17.11 -0.07 24.67
C GLU A 119 16.43 -1.06 25.63
N PRO A 120 17.01 -2.27 25.80
CA PRO A 120 16.44 -3.28 26.68
C PRO A 120 16.27 -2.75 28.11
N GLY A 121 15.08 -2.92 28.68
CA GLY A 121 14.78 -2.49 30.06
C GLY A 121 14.56 -0.97 30.25
N GLY A 122 14.65 -0.18 29.18
CA GLY A 122 14.31 1.25 29.21
C GLY A 122 12.80 1.52 29.11
N PRO A 123 12.35 2.77 29.34
CA PRO A 123 10.93 3.14 29.28
C PRO A 123 10.31 2.95 27.89
N TYR A 124 11.13 2.94 26.83
CA TYR A 124 10.71 2.76 25.44
C TYR A 124 10.88 1.33 24.92
N ALA A 125 11.27 0.38 25.78
CA ALA A 125 11.61 -0.98 25.36
C ALA A 125 10.44 -1.66 24.61
N ALA A 126 9.25 -1.68 25.21
CA ALA A 126 8.06 -2.31 24.62
C ALA A 126 7.65 -1.67 23.28
N MET A 127 7.88 -0.36 23.10
CA MET A 127 7.54 0.38 21.89
C MET A 127 8.52 0.07 20.73
N THR A 128 9.80 -0.13 21.06
CA THR A 128 10.90 -0.30 20.11
C THR A 128 11.32 -1.76 19.90
N GLU A 129 10.67 -2.69 20.61
CA GLU A 129 10.93 -4.13 20.50
C GLU A 129 10.61 -4.63 19.09
N TRP A 130 11.52 -5.40 18.50
CA TRP A 130 11.28 -6.08 17.23
C TRP A 130 10.25 -7.19 17.39
N LYS A 131 9.21 -7.16 16.58
CA LYS A 131 8.19 -8.19 16.48
C LYS A 131 8.23 -8.83 15.09
N PRO A 132 8.32 -10.16 14.98
CA PRO A 132 8.01 -10.89 13.75
C PRO A 132 6.56 -10.68 13.32
N ALA A 133 6.29 -10.77 12.02
CA ALA A 133 4.98 -10.57 11.40
C ALA A 133 3.88 -11.40 12.09
N GLU A 134 4.16 -12.66 12.43
CA GLU A 134 3.19 -13.58 13.05
C GLU A 134 2.78 -13.17 14.47
N GLN A 135 3.56 -12.31 15.12
CA GLN A 135 3.30 -11.82 16.48
C GLN A 135 2.46 -10.55 16.52
N PHE A 136 2.17 -9.94 15.36
CA PHE A 136 1.27 -8.79 15.30
C PHE A 136 -0.17 -9.23 15.55
N ARG A 137 -0.94 -8.43 16.31
CA ARG A 137 -2.34 -8.78 16.64
C ARG A 137 -3.30 -8.79 15.46
N SER A 138 -3.02 -8.01 14.42
CA SER A 138 -3.91 -7.87 13.25
C SER A 138 -3.50 -8.84 12.15
N LYS A 139 -4.46 -9.59 11.58
CA LYS A 139 -4.17 -10.41 10.39
C LYS A 139 -3.75 -9.57 9.20
N VAL A 140 -4.27 -8.35 9.08
CA VAL A 140 -3.82 -7.39 8.06
C VAL A 140 -2.32 -7.13 8.25
N ALA A 141 -1.85 -6.91 9.48
CA ALA A 141 -0.43 -6.72 9.78
C ALA A 141 0.42 -7.98 9.53
N GLN A 142 -0.10 -9.16 9.88
CA GLN A 142 0.57 -10.45 9.61
C GLN A 142 0.70 -10.72 8.10
N ASN A 143 -0.31 -10.29 7.33
CA ASN A 143 -0.38 -10.45 5.88
C ASN A 143 0.21 -9.26 5.13
N LEU A 144 0.66 -8.19 5.81
CA LEU A 144 1.48 -7.12 5.24
C LEU A 144 2.88 -7.68 5.10
N PRO A 145 3.40 -7.83 3.88
CA PRO A 145 4.58 -8.69 3.83
C PRO A 145 5.85 -7.98 4.32
N PHE A 146 6.70 -8.76 4.99
CA PHE A 146 7.61 -8.37 6.08
C PHE A 146 6.95 -7.44 7.12
N GLY A 147 5.88 -7.97 7.72
CA GLY A 147 5.29 -7.47 8.96
C GLY A 147 6.30 -7.34 10.10
N ASP A 148 7.46 -8.00 9.99
CA ASP A 148 8.62 -7.80 10.85
C ASP A 148 9.03 -6.32 10.97
N ASP A 149 8.75 -5.72 12.11
CA ASP A 149 9.16 -4.36 12.47
C ASP A 149 9.13 -4.19 13.98
N ILE A 150 9.38 -2.98 14.46
CA ILE A 150 9.16 -2.67 15.86
C ILE A 150 7.66 -2.67 16.23
N ALA A 151 7.37 -2.92 17.51
CA ALA A 151 6.02 -2.99 18.06
C ALA A 151 5.17 -1.74 17.79
N PHE A 152 5.78 -0.55 17.69
CA PHE A 152 5.07 0.69 17.36
C PHE A 152 4.29 0.61 16.04
N MET A 153 4.67 -0.27 15.10
CA MET A 153 3.93 -0.45 13.86
C MET A 153 2.47 -0.90 14.10
N GLU A 154 2.17 -1.60 15.21
CA GLU A 154 0.79 -1.91 15.61
C GLU A 154 -0.05 -0.66 15.84
N THR A 155 0.56 0.41 16.35
CA THR A 155 -0.12 1.70 16.54
C THR A 155 -0.49 2.33 15.21
N ILE A 156 0.43 2.33 14.23
CA ILE A 156 0.16 2.89 12.91
C ILE A 156 -0.95 2.12 12.18
N ILE A 157 -0.90 0.79 12.21
CA ILE A 157 -1.95 -0.07 11.63
C ILE A 157 -3.27 0.13 12.36
N GLY A 158 -3.23 0.33 13.68
CA GLY A 158 -4.40 0.68 14.48
C GLY A 158 -5.04 2.00 14.05
N LEU A 159 -4.22 3.05 13.90
CA LEU A 159 -4.68 4.37 13.43
C LEU A 159 -5.25 4.32 12.01
N ASP A 160 -4.63 3.54 11.12
CA ASP A 160 -5.10 3.29 9.76
C ASP A 160 -6.53 2.72 9.75
N ASN A 161 -6.75 1.65 10.51
CA ASN A 161 -8.04 1.00 10.64
C ASN A 161 -9.10 1.92 11.29
N LEU A 162 -8.73 2.65 12.34
CA LEU A 162 -9.61 3.61 13.01
C LEU A 162 -10.04 4.73 12.06
N LEU A 163 -9.13 5.26 11.25
CA LEU A 163 -9.47 6.26 10.24
C LEU A 163 -10.46 5.68 9.21
N GLY A 164 -10.18 4.50 8.65
CA GLY A 164 -11.08 3.85 7.69
C GLY A 164 -12.49 3.59 8.24
N GLN A 165 -12.60 3.17 9.50
CA GLN A 165 -13.88 3.00 10.18
C GLN A 165 -14.59 4.33 10.41
N GLN A 166 -13.86 5.36 10.82
CA GLN A 166 -14.42 6.69 11.05
C GLN A 166 -14.97 7.29 9.75
N ILE A 167 -14.25 7.10 8.64
CA ILE A 167 -14.72 7.46 7.28
C ILE A 167 -16.04 6.74 6.99
N THR A 168 -16.09 5.43 7.21
CA THR A 168 -17.28 4.61 6.97
C THR A 168 -18.47 5.06 7.84
N LEU A 169 -18.23 5.38 9.11
CA LEU A 169 -19.24 5.87 10.03
C LEU A 169 -19.81 7.22 9.57
N PHE A 170 -18.95 8.17 9.20
CA PHE A 170 -19.36 9.49 8.71
C PHE A 170 -20.09 9.38 7.37
N ALA A 171 -19.60 8.55 6.46
CA ALA A 171 -20.26 8.23 5.21
C ALA A 171 -21.67 7.66 5.44
N GLY A 172 -21.81 6.66 6.34
CA GLY A 172 -23.11 6.08 6.67
C GLY A 172 -24.12 7.07 7.25
N ARG A 173 -23.65 7.97 8.13
CA ARG A 173 -24.49 9.07 8.67
C ARG A 173 -24.92 10.03 7.55
N ARG A 174 -23.99 10.39 6.66
CA ARG A 174 -24.26 11.30 5.56
C ARG A 174 -25.23 10.70 4.55
N HIS A 175 -25.05 9.43 4.24
CA HIS A 175 -25.92 8.66 3.35
C HIS A 175 -27.37 8.64 3.87
N LYS A 176 -27.56 8.40 5.18
CA LYS A 176 -28.88 8.49 5.83
C LYS A 176 -29.45 9.92 5.78
N ALA A 177 -28.62 10.93 6.02
CA ALA A 177 -29.05 12.33 6.00
C ALA A 177 -29.49 12.81 4.60
N LEU A 178 -28.88 12.27 3.54
CA LEU A 178 -29.23 12.56 2.14
C LEU A 178 -30.39 11.70 1.61
N GLY A 179 -30.90 10.75 2.39
CA GLY A 179 -31.99 9.86 1.97
C GLY A 179 -31.60 8.89 0.84
N LEU A 180 -30.30 8.56 0.72
CA LEU A 180 -29.84 7.65 -0.33
C LEU A 180 -30.21 6.18 -0.01
N PRO A 181 -30.49 5.34 -1.03
CA PRO A 181 -30.70 3.90 -0.85
C PRO A 181 -29.42 3.16 -0.48
N VAL A 182 -29.48 2.11 0.36
CA VAL A 182 -28.33 1.40 0.97
C VAL A 182 -27.26 0.88 -0.02
N GLY A 183 -27.59 0.76 -1.31
CA GLY A 183 -26.65 0.34 -2.37
C GLY A 183 -26.03 1.47 -3.19
N VAL A 184 -26.40 2.74 -2.94
CA VAL A 184 -25.95 3.87 -3.75
C VAL A 184 -24.73 4.51 -3.11
N ALA A 185 -23.65 4.64 -3.89
CA ALA A 185 -22.45 5.34 -3.44
C ALA A 185 -22.75 6.81 -3.11
N LEU A 186 -22.06 7.36 -2.10
CA LEU A 186 -22.10 8.79 -1.84
C LEU A 186 -21.57 9.58 -3.04
N PRO A 187 -22.12 10.77 -3.34
CA PRO A 187 -21.48 11.71 -4.25
C PRO A 187 -20.02 11.96 -3.84
N ALA A 188 -19.10 12.01 -4.81
CA ALA A 188 -17.66 12.08 -4.56
C ALA A 188 -17.28 13.22 -3.60
N GLU A 189 -17.86 14.41 -3.76
CA GLU A 189 -17.58 15.56 -2.88
C GLU A 189 -18.03 15.34 -1.44
N GLU A 190 -19.13 14.62 -1.22
CA GLU A 190 -19.60 14.26 0.11
C GLU A 190 -18.71 13.19 0.75
N ASP A 191 -18.22 12.23 -0.05
CA ASP A 191 -17.29 11.19 0.41
C ASP A 191 -15.91 11.77 0.76
N LYS A 192 -15.40 12.68 -0.07
CA LYS A 192 -14.19 13.48 0.22
C LYS A 192 -14.35 14.29 1.50
N ARG A 193 -15.51 14.95 1.69
CA ARG A 193 -15.82 15.70 2.91
C ARG A 193 -15.84 14.81 4.15
N CYS A 194 -16.54 13.67 4.10
CA CYS A 194 -16.59 12.71 5.20
C CYS A 194 -15.17 12.25 5.58
N SER A 195 -14.30 12.08 4.58
CA SER A 195 -12.93 11.65 4.79
C SER A 195 -12.04 12.72 5.43
N ARG A 196 -12.22 13.99 5.03
CA ARG A 196 -11.57 15.14 5.66
C ARG A 196 -12.01 15.32 7.11
N ASP A 197 -13.31 15.22 7.37
CA ASP A 197 -13.88 15.35 8.72
C ASP A 197 -13.36 14.22 9.63
N ALA A 198 -13.26 12.98 9.10
CA ALA A 198 -12.70 11.84 9.82
C ALA A 198 -11.21 12.05 10.14
N LEU A 199 -10.41 12.55 9.20
CA LEU A 199 -9.01 12.90 9.44
C LEU A 199 -8.88 13.92 10.57
N GLN A 200 -9.67 15.00 10.54
CA GLN A 200 -9.61 16.04 11.55
C GLN A 200 -9.98 15.51 12.94
N PHE A 201 -11.02 14.68 13.03
CA PHE A 201 -11.39 13.99 14.26
C PHE A 201 -10.26 13.11 14.77
N MET A 202 -9.62 12.31 13.90
CA MET A 202 -8.50 11.46 14.29
C MET A 202 -7.27 12.26 14.73
N LYS A 203 -6.94 13.37 14.06
CA LYS A 203 -5.86 14.28 14.49
C LYS A 203 -6.11 14.85 15.89
N GLN A 204 -7.35 15.23 16.21
CA GLN A 204 -7.71 15.70 17.55
C GLN A 204 -7.48 14.63 18.62
N ASN A 205 -7.90 13.38 18.36
CA ASN A 205 -7.67 12.27 19.28
C ASN A 205 -6.18 11.95 19.45
N VAL A 206 -5.43 11.87 18.35
CA VAL A 206 -3.98 11.63 18.37
C VAL A 206 -3.25 12.72 19.15
N ASP A 207 -3.60 13.99 18.95
CA ASP A 207 -2.99 15.09 19.69
C ASP A 207 -3.31 15.02 21.19
N ALA A 208 -4.54 14.68 21.56
CA ALA A 208 -4.93 14.47 22.95
C ALA A 208 -4.15 13.30 23.58
N TRP A 209 -4.03 12.17 22.88
CA TRP A 209 -3.27 11.01 23.33
C TRP A 209 -1.79 11.30 23.53
N CYS A 210 -1.14 12.01 22.59
CA CYS A 210 0.26 12.41 22.71
C CYS A 210 0.50 13.28 23.95
N LYS A 211 -0.42 14.20 24.24
CA LYS A 211 -0.33 15.17 25.35
C LYS A 211 -0.70 14.61 26.72
N ASP A 212 -1.27 13.41 26.78
CA ASP A 212 -1.66 12.79 28.04
C ASP A 212 -0.41 12.37 28.84
N ALA A 213 -0.01 13.22 29.79
CA ALA A 213 1.17 13.00 30.61
C ALA A 213 1.02 11.86 31.65
N SER A 214 -0.17 11.25 31.76
CA SER A 214 -0.46 10.25 32.78
C SER A 214 0.33 8.95 32.64
N LEU A 215 0.81 8.61 31.44
CA LEU A 215 1.41 7.30 31.16
C LEU A 215 2.93 7.32 30.95
N ALA A 216 3.48 8.28 30.18
CA ALA A 216 4.94 8.31 29.96
C ALA A 216 5.76 8.86 31.15
N GLY A 217 5.10 9.42 32.17
CA GLY A 217 5.75 9.83 33.42
C GLY A 217 6.96 10.75 33.24
N LYS A 218 8.01 10.55 34.06
CA LYS A 218 9.30 11.26 34.00
C LYS A 218 10.30 10.61 33.02
N ALA A 219 9.86 9.83 32.02
CA ALA A 219 10.77 9.20 31.07
C ALA A 219 11.63 10.28 30.37
N PRO A 220 12.98 10.14 30.38
CA PRO A 220 13.86 11.05 29.66
C PRO A 220 13.61 10.90 28.16
N ASP A 221 13.72 11.97 27.39
CA ASP A 221 13.64 11.83 25.94
C ASP A 221 14.80 10.98 25.40
N SER A 222 14.54 10.23 24.33
CA SER A 222 15.47 9.31 23.68
C SER A 222 15.44 9.53 22.17
N LEU A 223 16.60 9.91 21.62
CA LEU A 223 16.73 10.12 20.18
C LEU A 223 16.67 8.79 19.42
N ARG A 224 17.24 7.73 19.99
CA ARG A 224 17.15 6.35 19.47
C ARG A 224 15.70 5.88 19.32
N ALA A 225 14.87 6.06 20.36
CA ALA A 225 13.45 5.70 20.29
C ALA A 225 12.71 6.51 19.22
N ARG A 226 13.00 7.81 19.14
CA ARG A 226 12.41 8.71 18.12
C ARG A 226 12.79 8.29 16.70
N ILE A 227 14.06 7.93 16.48
CA ILE A 227 14.56 7.43 15.20
C ILE A 227 13.91 6.09 14.86
N ALA A 228 13.87 5.12 15.79
CA ALA A 228 13.27 3.81 15.55
C ALA A 228 11.81 3.92 15.07
N VAL A 229 11.02 4.74 15.76
CA VAL A 229 9.62 5.01 15.37
C VAL A 229 9.53 5.66 14.00
N ASN A 230 10.30 6.72 13.74
CA ASN A 230 10.28 7.40 12.44
C ASN A 230 10.71 6.48 11.29
N LEU A 231 11.71 5.63 11.52
CA LEU A 231 12.16 4.64 10.54
C LEU A 231 11.05 3.63 10.19
N SER A 232 10.26 3.19 11.15
CA SER A 232 9.14 2.27 10.91
C SER A 232 7.98 2.98 10.18
N VAL A 233 7.64 4.18 10.62
CA VAL A 233 6.53 4.97 10.06
C VAL A 233 6.83 5.46 8.65
N ASN A 234 8.06 5.90 8.37
CA ASN A 234 8.45 6.27 7.01
C ASN A 234 8.35 5.10 6.05
N ARG A 235 8.63 3.87 6.51
CA ARG A 235 8.45 2.67 5.70
C ARG A 235 6.98 2.48 5.35
N ALA A 236 6.09 2.58 6.35
CA ALA A 236 4.64 2.51 6.14
C ALA A 236 4.16 3.58 5.15
N LEU A 237 4.66 4.81 5.27
CA LEU A 237 4.37 5.92 4.37
C LEU A 237 4.84 5.63 2.93
N TRP A 238 6.05 5.13 2.74
CA TRP A 238 6.56 4.75 1.41
C TRP A 238 5.76 3.61 0.77
N GLU A 239 5.33 2.63 1.56
CA GLU A 239 4.46 1.53 1.12
C GLU A 239 3.08 2.04 0.71
N THR A 240 2.47 2.94 1.50
CA THR A 240 1.21 3.60 1.14
C THR A 240 1.33 4.37 -0.17
N CYS A 241 2.41 5.13 -0.34
CA CYS A 241 2.69 5.89 -1.56
C CYS A 241 2.91 4.97 -2.79
N ALA A 242 3.62 3.85 -2.60
CA ALA A 242 3.81 2.86 -3.66
C ALA A 242 2.48 2.21 -4.08
N LYS A 243 1.61 1.89 -3.11
CA LYS A 243 0.25 1.41 -3.38
C LYS A 243 -0.58 2.45 -4.12
N ASP A 244 -0.47 3.74 -3.78
CA ASP A 244 -1.17 4.84 -4.44
C ASP A 244 -0.75 4.98 -5.92
N THR A 245 0.56 4.92 -6.17
CA THR A 245 1.11 4.91 -7.54
C THR A 245 0.50 3.80 -8.39
N ILE A 246 0.37 2.60 -7.82
CA ILE A 246 -0.24 1.46 -8.52
C ILE A 246 -1.75 1.59 -8.62
N GLY A 247 -2.39 2.28 -7.69
CA GLY A 247 -3.79 2.67 -7.79
C GLY A 247 -4.06 3.62 -8.94
N GLU A 248 -3.20 4.63 -9.14
CA GLU A 248 -3.27 5.55 -10.28
C GLU A 248 -3.04 4.81 -11.61
N GLU A 249 -2.07 3.88 -11.67
CA GLU A 249 -1.85 3.03 -12.83
C GLU A 249 -3.05 2.11 -13.09
N ALA A 250 -3.58 1.46 -12.05
CA ALA A 250 -4.76 0.61 -12.13
C ALA A 250 -5.99 1.36 -12.63
N ALA A 251 -6.23 2.57 -12.12
CA ALA A 251 -7.33 3.42 -12.57
C ALA A 251 -7.20 3.79 -14.05
N THR A 252 -5.99 4.12 -14.49
CA THR A 252 -5.70 4.39 -15.90
C THR A 252 -5.98 3.17 -16.77
N VAL A 253 -5.50 1.99 -16.36
CA VAL A 253 -5.71 0.72 -17.06
C VAL A 253 -7.20 0.39 -17.15
N ALA A 254 -7.90 0.43 -16.02
CA ALA A 254 -9.33 0.16 -15.94
C ALA A 254 -10.13 1.14 -16.81
N ALA A 255 -9.93 2.45 -16.66
CA ALA A 255 -10.67 3.46 -17.40
C ALA A 255 -10.45 3.34 -18.92
N GLN A 256 -9.21 3.13 -19.37
CA GLN A 256 -8.91 2.97 -20.80
C GLN A 256 -9.55 1.69 -21.36
N PHE A 257 -9.43 0.57 -20.66
CA PHE A 257 -10.01 -0.70 -21.09
C PHE A 257 -11.52 -0.63 -21.16
N LEU A 258 -12.18 -0.16 -20.10
CA LEU A 258 -13.63 -0.02 -20.05
C LEU A 258 -14.14 0.96 -21.11
N SER A 259 -13.47 2.09 -21.33
CA SER A 259 -13.87 3.05 -22.38
C SER A 259 -13.87 2.40 -23.77
N ARG A 260 -12.93 1.49 -24.04
CA ARG A 260 -12.85 0.74 -25.31
C ARG A 260 -13.95 -0.30 -25.42
N LEU A 261 -14.24 -1.02 -24.34
CA LEU A 261 -15.40 -1.92 -24.27
C LEU A 261 -16.72 -1.16 -24.47
N ASN A 262 -16.87 0.01 -23.83
CA ASN A 262 -18.04 0.88 -23.98
C ASN A 262 -18.21 1.37 -25.42
N GLY A 263 -17.11 1.72 -26.10
CA GLY A 263 -17.11 2.05 -27.53
C GLY A 263 -17.57 0.89 -28.43
N CYS A 264 -17.38 -0.35 -27.99
CA CYS A 264 -17.90 -1.56 -28.65
C CYS A 264 -19.34 -1.90 -28.22
N GLY A 265 -20.00 -1.09 -27.39
CA GLY A 265 -21.35 -1.34 -26.87
C GLY A 265 -21.42 -2.26 -25.65
N ILE A 266 -20.28 -2.73 -25.12
CA ILE A 266 -20.25 -3.50 -23.87
C ILE A 266 -20.22 -2.51 -22.70
N THR A 267 -21.34 -2.42 -21.97
CA THR A 267 -21.52 -1.46 -20.87
C THR A 267 -21.91 -2.12 -19.55
N THR A 268 -22.20 -3.42 -19.56
CA THR A 268 -22.58 -4.22 -18.40
C THR A 268 -21.90 -5.59 -18.46
N VAL A 269 -21.87 -6.29 -17.32
CA VAL A 269 -21.53 -7.72 -17.29
C VAL A 269 -22.53 -8.48 -18.17
N PRO A 270 -22.08 -9.39 -19.07
CA PRO A 270 -22.99 -10.16 -19.92
C PRO A 270 -23.87 -11.12 -19.14
N ASP A 271 -25.14 -11.28 -19.54
CA ASP A 271 -26.06 -12.28 -18.98
C ASP A 271 -25.57 -13.73 -19.20
N GLU A 272 -24.71 -13.91 -20.19
CA GLU A 272 -24.10 -15.20 -20.58
C GLU A 272 -23.01 -15.67 -19.60
N VAL A 273 -22.67 -14.88 -18.56
CA VAL A 273 -21.68 -15.29 -17.56
C VAL A 273 -22.17 -16.56 -16.85
N PRO A 274 -21.39 -17.66 -16.89
CA PRO A 274 -21.85 -18.97 -16.41
C PRO A 274 -22.25 -18.94 -14.93
N THR A 275 -23.48 -19.36 -14.62
CA THR A 275 -23.98 -19.47 -13.25
C THR A 275 -23.18 -20.50 -12.43
N ARG A 276 -23.09 -20.31 -11.09
CA ARG A 276 -22.36 -21.19 -10.16
C ARG A 276 -22.62 -22.68 -10.46
N GLY A 277 -21.56 -23.43 -10.79
CA GLY A 277 -21.59 -24.89 -10.98
C GLY A 277 -21.33 -25.36 -12.42
N THR A 278 -21.44 -24.51 -13.43
CA THR A 278 -20.92 -24.82 -14.78
C THR A 278 -19.41 -24.59 -14.81
N LYS A 279 -18.67 -25.62 -15.24
CA LYS A 279 -17.20 -25.65 -15.25
C LYS A 279 -16.60 -24.46 -16.01
N TRP A 280 -15.35 -24.17 -15.65
CA TRP A 280 -14.26 -23.45 -16.33
C TRP A 280 -14.38 -23.12 -17.84
N THR A 281 -15.10 -23.95 -18.60
CA THR A 281 -15.29 -23.81 -20.06
C THR A 281 -16.04 -22.53 -20.44
N GLY A 282 -17.03 -22.09 -19.66
CA GLY A 282 -17.86 -20.93 -20.04
C GLY A 282 -17.09 -19.59 -20.08
N LEU A 283 -16.19 -19.34 -19.12
CA LEU A 283 -15.38 -18.12 -19.11
C LEU A 283 -14.33 -18.13 -20.24
N ALA A 284 -13.65 -19.26 -20.45
CA ALA A 284 -12.69 -19.41 -21.55
C ALA A 284 -13.36 -19.25 -22.92
N GLU A 285 -14.56 -19.82 -23.11
CA GLU A 285 -15.36 -19.66 -24.32
C GLU A 285 -15.76 -18.20 -24.56
N LEU A 286 -16.21 -17.49 -23.51
CA LEU A 286 -16.55 -16.08 -23.60
C LEU A 286 -15.33 -15.22 -23.98
N LEU A 287 -14.20 -15.44 -23.30
CA LEU A 287 -12.95 -14.75 -23.64
C LEU A 287 -12.48 -15.07 -25.07
N SER A 288 -12.65 -16.31 -25.53
CA SER A 288 -12.32 -16.70 -26.91
C SER A 288 -13.22 -16.02 -27.94
N ARG A 289 -14.53 -15.92 -27.67
CA ARG A 289 -15.50 -15.19 -28.51
C ARG A 289 -15.19 -13.70 -28.60
N TRP A 290 -14.64 -13.10 -27.55
CA TRP A 290 -14.33 -11.67 -27.51
C TRP A 290 -12.94 -11.37 -28.07
N PHE A 291 -11.92 -12.08 -27.60
CA PHE A 291 -10.49 -11.73 -27.77
C PHE A 291 -9.66 -12.74 -28.58
N GLY A 292 -10.25 -13.90 -28.91
CA GLY A 292 -9.57 -14.97 -29.65
C GLY A 292 -9.27 -14.61 -31.10
N ALA A 293 -8.69 -15.55 -31.85
CA ALA A 293 -8.31 -15.33 -33.26
C ALA A 293 -9.49 -14.98 -34.17
N LYS A 294 -10.71 -15.41 -33.84
CA LYS A 294 -11.96 -15.02 -34.50
C LYS A 294 -12.85 -14.17 -33.58
N GLY A 295 -12.23 -13.52 -32.61
CA GLY A 295 -12.91 -12.76 -31.57
C GLY A 295 -13.57 -11.51 -32.16
N TRP A 296 -14.81 -11.25 -31.75
CA TRP A 296 -15.64 -10.17 -32.25
C TRP A 296 -15.01 -8.78 -32.03
N LEU A 297 -14.36 -8.54 -30.89
CA LEU A 297 -13.82 -7.21 -30.56
C LEU A 297 -12.69 -6.76 -31.47
N ARG A 298 -12.02 -7.71 -32.14
CA ARG A 298 -10.94 -7.42 -33.10
C ARG A 298 -11.42 -6.59 -34.30
N GLU A 299 -12.67 -6.79 -34.69
CA GLU A 299 -13.29 -6.11 -35.82
C GLU A 299 -13.91 -4.76 -35.41
N GLN A 300 -14.09 -4.55 -34.10
CA GLN A 300 -14.79 -3.37 -33.56
C GLN A 300 -13.83 -2.26 -33.14
N ASP A 301 -12.65 -2.58 -32.59
CA ASP A 301 -11.70 -1.58 -32.09
C ASP A 301 -10.24 -2.00 -32.32
N ASP A 302 -9.42 -1.03 -32.71
CA ASP A 302 -8.01 -1.20 -33.07
C ASP A 302 -7.11 -1.62 -31.89
N VAL A 303 -7.52 -1.29 -30.66
CA VAL A 303 -6.85 -1.73 -29.43
C VAL A 303 -6.89 -3.26 -29.29
N PHE A 304 -7.98 -3.91 -29.71
CA PHE A 304 -8.16 -5.35 -29.55
C PHE A 304 -7.56 -6.19 -30.69
N THR A 305 -6.79 -5.57 -31.60
CA THR A 305 -6.17 -6.27 -32.74
C THR A 305 -5.19 -7.38 -32.36
N ARG A 306 -4.55 -7.27 -31.18
CA ARG A 306 -3.69 -8.32 -30.61
C ARG A 306 -4.54 -9.53 -30.23
N VAL A 307 -4.28 -10.66 -30.89
CA VAL A 307 -4.98 -11.92 -30.63
C VAL A 307 -4.50 -12.54 -29.31
N MET A 308 -5.44 -12.94 -28.45
CA MET A 308 -5.16 -13.91 -27.40
C MET A 308 -5.22 -15.33 -28.00
N THR A 309 -4.12 -16.08 -27.89
CA THR A 309 -4.11 -17.50 -28.29
C THR A 309 -4.94 -18.33 -27.31
N PRO A 310 -5.35 -19.56 -27.66
CA PRO A 310 -6.01 -20.46 -26.71
C PRO A 310 -5.22 -20.61 -25.39
N GLN A 311 -3.89 -20.70 -25.50
CA GLN A 311 -3.00 -20.76 -24.33
C GLN A 311 -3.02 -19.49 -23.48
N ASP A 312 -3.12 -18.30 -24.10
CA ASP A 312 -3.23 -17.04 -23.36
C ASP A 312 -4.56 -16.96 -22.59
N ILE A 313 -5.65 -17.43 -23.21
CA ILE A 313 -6.99 -17.46 -22.61
C ILE A 313 -7.00 -18.42 -21.42
N ASP A 314 -6.52 -19.65 -21.60
CA ASP A 314 -6.46 -20.63 -20.51
C ASP A 314 -5.65 -20.10 -19.32
N ARG A 315 -4.52 -19.45 -19.60
CA ARG A 315 -3.68 -18.82 -18.58
C ARG A 315 -4.41 -17.66 -17.88
N ALA A 316 -5.07 -16.79 -18.64
CA ALA A 316 -5.83 -15.68 -18.06
C ALA A 316 -6.92 -16.19 -17.10
N VAL A 317 -7.62 -17.28 -17.44
CA VAL A 317 -8.62 -17.91 -16.56
C VAL A 317 -7.97 -18.48 -15.29
N GLN A 318 -6.90 -19.27 -15.39
CA GLN A 318 -6.19 -19.80 -14.21
C GLN A 318 -5.74 -18.69 -13.26
N LEU A 319 -5.17 -17.63 -13.82
CA LEU A 319 -4.64 -16.51 -13.06
C LEU A 319 -5.75 -15.69 -12.40
N THR A 320 -6.88 -15.51 -13.10
CA THR A 320 -8.07 -14.82 -12.58
C THR A 320 -8.57 -15.46 -11.29
N GLU A 321 -8.68 -16.78 -11.24
CA GLU A 321 -9.13 -17.51 -10.04
C GLU A 321 -8.15 -17.36 -8.89
N SER A 322 -6.85 -17.44 -9.19
CA SER A 322 -5.79 -17.25 -8.20
C SER A 322 -5.83 -15.84 -7.60
N VAL A 323 -6.04 -14.81 -8.42
CA VAL A 323 -6.17 -13.42 -7.98
C VAL A 323 -7.45 -13.23 -7.16
N GLN A 324 -8.62 -13.70 -7.62
CA GLN A 324 -9.87 -13.58 -6.87
C GLN A 324 -9.79 -14.25 -5.49
N LYS A 325 -9.18 -15.44 -5.43
CA LYS A 325 -8.98 -16.17 -4.16
C LYS A 325 -8.15 -15.35 -3.19
N ARG A 326 -7.07 -14.73 -3.65
CA ARG A 326 -6.17 -13.92 -2.82
C ARG A 326 -6.79 -12.58 -2.43
N TYR A 327 -7.48 -11.92 -3.36
CA TYR A 327 -8.26 -10.73 -3.06
C TYR A 327 -9.27 -10.95 -1.93
N LYS A 328 -10.02 -12.06 -1.96
CA LYS A 328 -10.98 -12.41 -0.89
C LYS A 328 -10.28 -12.65 0.46
N ALA A 329 -9.11 -13.27 0.45
CA ALA A 329 -8.34 -13.55 1.66
C ALA A 329 -7.74 -12.27 2.28
N ASN A 330 -7.33 -11.31 1.44
CA ASN A 330 -6.51 -10.17 1.88
C ASN A 330 -7.27 -8.84 1.94
N ARG A 331 -8.27 -8.61 1.06
CA ARG A 331 -8.89 -7.29 0.82
C ARG A 331 -10.41 -7.29 0.93
N GLY A 332 -11.08 -8.34 0.46
CA GLY A 332 -12.54 -8.47 0.55
C GLY A 332 -13.06 -8.73 1.97
N GLY A 333 -12.14 -8.96 2.93
CA GLY A 333 -12.42 -9.48 4.27
C GLY A 333 -12.75 -8.45 5.35
N ASN A 334 -13.06 -7.19 5.02
CA ASN A 334 -13.39 -6.19 6.05
C ASN A 334 -14.62 -6.56 6.93
N GLY A 335 -15.42 -7.56 6.53
CA GLY A 335 -16.41 -8.22 7.39
C GLY A 335 -16.28 -9.74 7.46
N GLY A 336 -15.06 -10.26 7.29
CA GLY A 336 -14.71 -11.67 7.40
C GLY A 336 -14.78 -12.48 6.09
N PRO A 337 -14.26 -13.73 6.10
CA PRO A 337 -14.19 -14.58 4.90
C PRO A 337 -15.55 -14.88 4.26
N GLU A 338 -16.60 -15.05 5.07
CA GLU A 338 -17.96 -15.31 4.59
C GLU A 338 -18.53 -14.12 3.81
N LEU A 339 -18.32 -12.90 4.32
CA LEU A 339 -18.75 -11.69 3.64
C LEU A 339 -17.97 -11.48 2.34
N ALA A 340 -16.65 -11.70 2.38
CA ALA A 340 -15.79 -11.63 1.21
C ALA A 340 -16.26 -12.59 0.11
N GLU A 341 -16.58 -13.84 0.49
CA GLU A 341 -17.12 -14.84 -0.44
C GLU A 341 -18.48 -14.42 -1.00
N ARG A 342 -19.38 -13.89 -0.16
CA ARG A 342 -20.70 -13.43 -0.59
C ARG A 342 -20.63 -12.27 -1.58
N ILE A 343 -19.75 -11.30 -1.32
CA ILE A 343 -19.64 -10.10 -2.15
C ILE A 343 -18.85 -10.37 -3.42
N HIS A 344 -17.68 -11.01 -3.32
CA HIS A 344 -16.70 -11.09 -4.41
C HIS A 344 -16.58 -12.48 -5.05
N GLY A 345 -17.20 -13.53 -4.48
CA GLY A 345 -17.08 -14.92 -4.93
C GLY A 345 -18.13 -15.39 -5.93
N ASN A 346 -18.98 -14.49 -6.44
CA ASN A 346 -19.99 -14.82 -7.46
C ASN A 346 -19.39 -14.81 -8.89
N PRO A 347 -20.05 -15.46 -9.87
CA PRO A 347 -19.57 -15.56 -11.23
C PRO A 347 -19.39 -14.21 -11.95
N GLU A 348 -20.26 -13.25 -11.68
CA GLU A 348 -20.21 -11.90 -12.25
C GLU A 348 -18.92 -11.20 -11.84
N ASN A 349 -18.53 -11.32 -10.57
CA ASN A 349 -17.24 -10.82 -10.11
C ASN A 349 -16.05 -11.59 -10.68
N LEU A 350 -16.15 -12.91 -10.84
CA LEU A 350 -15.11 -13.68 -11.51
C LEU A 350 -14.88 -13.17 -12.95
N PHE A 351 -15.96 -12.79 -13.65
CA PHE A 351 -15.87 -12.14 -14.95
C PHE A 351 -15.18 -10.77 -14.87
N ILE A 352 -15.51 -9.92 -13.87
CA ILE A 352 -14.82 -8.63 -13.69
C ILE A 352 -13.33 -8.84 -13.37
N PHE A 353 -12.96 -9.83 -12.55
CA PHE A 353 -11.56 -10.22 -12.34
C PHE A 353 -10.89 -10.67 -13.64
N ALA A 354 -11.61 -11.37 -14.52
CA ALA A 354 -11.10 -11.78 -15.82
C ALA A 354 -10.88 -10.56 -16.71
N MET A 355 -11.81 -9.60 -16.72
CA MET A 355 -11.64 -8.32 -17.42
C MET A 355 -10.45 -7.54 -16.88
N ALA A 356 -10.24 -7.51 -15.56
CA ALA A 356 -9.05 -6.91 -14.97
C ALA A 356 -7.75 -7.60 -15.44
N THR A 357 -7.74 -8.93 -15.45
CA THR A 357 -6.59 -9.75 -15.91
C THR A 357 -6.35 -9.65 -17.42
N VAL A 358 -7.38 -9.42 -18.23
CA VAL A 358 -7.25 -9.23 -19.68
C VAL A 358 -6.89 -7.78 -20.01
N SER A 359 -7.34 -6.80 -19.21
CA SER A 359 -7.06 -5.38 -19.47
C SER A 359 -5.56 -5.08 -19.56
N VAL A 360 -4.77 -5.70 -18.69
CA VAL A 360 -3.31 -5.62 -18.67
C VAL A 360 -2.63 -6.22 -19.90
N PHE A 361 -3.30 -7.10 -20.65
CA PHE A 361 -2.81 -7.65 -21.93
C PHE A 361 -2.91 -6.64 -23.09
N TYR A 362 -3.92 -5.78 -23.04
CA TYR A 362 -4.28 -4.85 -24.11
C TYR A 362 -3.83 -3.41 -23.83
N VAL A 363 -4.01 -2.95 -22.59
CA VAL A 363 -3.73 -1.57 -22.23
C VAL A 363 -2.23 -1.36 -22.02
N LYS A 364 -1.75 -0.25 -22.58
CA LYS A 364 -0.39 0.24 -22.40
C LYS A 364 -0.38 1.25 -21.25
N GLY A 365 0.29 0.93 -20.15
CA GLY A 365 0.45 1.80 -18.98
C GLY A 365 1.30 3.06 -19.25
N HIS A 366 1.15 4.06 -18.39
CA HIS A 366 2.01 5.24 -18.33
C HIS A 366 3.01 5.09 -17.18
N TRP A 367 4.31 5.04 -17.47
CA TRP A 367 5.34 5.06 -16.45
C TRP A 367 6.41 6.12 -16.77
N GLY A 368 6.75 6.95 -15.77
CA GLY A 368 7.89 7.87 -15.80
C GLY A 368 7.69 9.19 -16.56
N GLY A 369 6.47 9.73 -16.62
CA GLY A 369 6.21 11.08 -17.16
C GLY A 369 6.52 11.28 -18.66
N LYS A 370 6.80 10.19 -19.40
CA LYS A 370 7.03 10.22 -20.85
C LYS A 370 5.77 9.74 -21.55
N SER A 371 5.25 10.57 -22.46
CA SER A 371 4.09 10.37 -23.34
C SER A 371 4.26 9.23 -24.36
N GLN A 372 4.74 8.07 -23.93
CA GLN A 372 4.83 6.87 -24.76
C GLN A 372 4.06 5.75 -24.06
N LEU A 373 2.93 5.37 -24.66
CA LEU A 373 2.16 4.18 -24.33
C LEU A 373 3.09 2.95 -24.39
N ARG A 374 3.47 2.40 -23.23
CA ARG A 374 4.28 1.17 -23.13
C ARG A 374 3.40 0.05 -22.57
N PRO A 375 3.61 -1.23 -22.92
CA PRO A 375 2.96 -2.34 -22.20
C PRO A 375 3.10 -2.11 -20.70
N VAL A 376 2.08 -2.42 -19.90
CA VAL A 376 2.18 -2.34 -18.44
C VAL A 376 3.53 -2.95 -18.01
N GLN A 377 4.39 -2.11 -17.43
CA GLN A 377 5.73 -2.49 -17.02
C GLN A 377 5.75 -2.40 -15.51
N THR A 378 5.43 -3.51 -14.85
CA THR A 378 5.77 -3.62 -13.44
C THR A 378 7.29 -3.69 -13.36
N LEU A 379 7.92 -2.71 -12.70
CA LEU A 379 9.36 -2.77 -12.41
C LEU A 379 9.66 -4.12 -11.77
N LYS A 380 10.73 -4.78 -12.22
CA LYS A 380 11.34 -5.80 -11.39
C LYS A 380 12.02 -5.06 -10.25
N GLU A 381 11.58 -5.29 -9.03
CA GLU A 381 12.22 -4.66 -7.86
C GLU A 381 13.65 -5.18 -7.64
N ILE A 382 13.99 -6.32 -8.26
CA ILE A 382 15.35 -6.82 -8.42
C ILE A 382 15.62 -6.96 -9.92
N PRO A 383 16.42 -6.06 -10.52
CA PRO A 383 16.82 -6.21 -11.90
C PRO A 383 17.66 -7.49 -12.06
N ALA A 384 17.15 -8.48 -12.81
CA ALA A 384 17.95 -9.64 -13.20
C ALA A 384 19.18 -9.17 -13.98
N GLU A 385 20.32 -9.86 -13.84
CA GLU A 385 21.60 -9.49 -14.50
C GLU A 385 21.45 -9.28 -16.02
N HIS A 386 20.50 -9.98 -16.64
CA HIS A 386 20.22 -9.92 -18.09
C HIS A 386 18.96 -9.13 -18.48
N ASN A 387 18.20 -8.54 -17.54
CA ASN A 387 17.02 -7.74 -17.88
C ASN A 387 16.78 -6.63 -16.83
N LYS A 388 17.56 -5.55 -16.95
CA LYS A 388 17.88 -4.63 -15.84
C LYS A 388 16.86 -3.52 -15.55
N SER A 389 15.71 -3.43 -16.24
CA SER A 389 14.88 -2.22 -16.09
C SER A 389 13.36 -2.37 -16.14
N SER A 390 12.80 -3.54 -16.45
CA SER A 390 11.34 -3.77 -16.40
C SER A 390 11.02 -5.23 -16.71
N SER A 391 9.94 -5.77 -16.14
CA SER A 391 9.29 -6.94 -16.72
C SER A 391 8.18 -6.44 -17.63
N ARG A 392 8.12 -6.92 -18.89
CA ARG A 392 6.99 -6.63 -19.77
C ARG A 392 5.83 -7.51 -19.34
N TYR A 393 4.70 -6.90 -19.01
CA TYR A 393 3.53 -7.61 -18.55
C TYR A 393 2.39 -7.57 -19.59
N PRO A 394 1.59 -8.66 -19.73
CA PRO A 394 1.90 -10.03 -19.35
C PRO A 394 2.83 -10.65 -20.38
N ALA A 395 3.90 -11.27 -19.92
CA ALA A 395 4.59 -12.30 -20.70
C ALA A 395 4.07 -13.65 -20.23
N PHE A 396 2.82 -13.97 -20.61
CA PHE A 396 2.24 -15.30 -20.38
C PHE A 396 3.18 -16.41 -20.84
N SER A 397 3.95 -16.16 -21.90
CA SER A 397 5.00 -17.01 -22.44
C SER A 397 6.22 -17.22 -21.54
N THR A 398 6.48 -16.36 -20.55
CA THR A 398 7.64 -16.46 -19.63
C THR A 398 7.25 -16.93 -18.23
N LEU A 399 5.99 -17.24 -17.98
CA LEU A 399 5.57 -17.91 -16.76
C LEU A 399 5.92 -19.39 -16.92
N ASP A 400 7.13 -19.76 -16.51
CA ASP A 400 7.64 -21.13 -16.56
C ASP A 400 6.72 -22.07 -15.78
N SER A 401 6.44 -23.22 -16.39
CA SER A 401 5.52 -24.28 -15.93
C SER A 401 6.01 -25.07 -14.71
N GLY A 402 6.93 -24.51 -13.91
CA GLY A 402 7.67 -25.23 -12.88
C GLY A 402 6.98 -25.33 -11.52
N ASP A 403 6.31 -24.28 -11.05
CA ASP A 403 5.76 -24.21 -9.68
C ASP A 403 4.39 -23.52 -9.60
N GLY A 404 3.56 -23.74 -10.61
CA GLY A 404 2.22 -23.14 -10.71
C GLY A 404 2.23 -21.78 -11.41
N LEU A 405 1.19 -21.53 -12.21
CA LEU A 405 1.01 -20.28 -12.94
C LEU A 405 0.61 -19.17 -11.94
N MET A 406 1.60 -18.42 -11.44
CA MET A 406 1.40 -17.35 -10.45
C MET A 406 1.92 -16.02 -10.97
N PHE A 407 1.21 -14.93 -10.66
CA PHE A 407 1.70 -13.59 -10.96
C PHE A 407 2.81 -13.16 -9.99
N PRO A 408 3.80 -12.39 -10.46
CA PRO A 408 4.63 -11.57 -9.57
C PRO A 408 3.73 -10.62 -8.78
N ILE A 409 4.11 -10.30 -7.54
CA ILE A 409 3.19 -9.57 -6.65
C ILE A 409 2.70 -8.24 -7.21
N HIS A 410 3.56 -7.44 -7.86
CA HIS A 410 3.18 -6.12 -8.37
C HIS A 410 2.11 -6.22 -9.44
N ALA A 411 2.17 -7.29 -10.23
CA ALA A 411 1.21 -7.55 -11.28
C ALA A 411 -0.13 -8.01 -10.70
N GLU A 412 -0.09 -8.87 -9.69
CA GLU A 412 -1.28 -9.26 -8.96
C GLU A 412 -1.92 -8.08 -8.24
N GLU A 413 -1.13 -7.30 -7.50
CA GLU A 413 -1.55 -6.09 -6.80
C GLU A 413 -2.17 -5.09 -7.76
N LEU A 414 -1.58 -4.89 -8.95
CA LEU A 414 -2.16 -4.08 -10.01
C LEU A 414 -3.51 -4.65 -10.46
N ILE A 415 -3.63 -5.95 -10.76
CA ILE A 415 -4.90 -6.55 -11.18
C ILE A 415 -5.97 -6.43 -10.09
N GLU A 416 -5.60 -6.68 -8.83
CA GLU A 416 -6.50 -6.52 -7.69
C GLU A 416 -7.00 -5.08 -7.57
N GLN A 417 -6.13 -4.09 -7.78
CA GLN A 417 -6.55 -2.69 -7.82
C GLN A 417 -7.38 -2.38 -9.06
N VAL A 418 -7.07 -2.91 -10.25
CA VAL A 418 -7.89 -2.75 -11.46
C VAL A 418 -9.29 -3.29 -11.20
N TYR A 419 -9.41 -4.50 -10.62
CA TYR A 419 -10.69 -5.06 -10.20
C TYR A 419 -11.41 -4.13 -9.21
N GLY A 420 -10.73 -3.67 -8.15
CA GLY A 420 -11.31 -2.76 -7.17
C GLY A 420 -11.83 -1.47 -7.80
N GLN A 421 -11.06 -0.89 -8.73
CA GLN A 421 -11.45 0.29 -9.49
C GLN A 421 -12.69 0.02 -10.36
N MET A 422 -12.77 -1.13 -11.06
CA MET A 422 -13.94 -1.50 -11.86
C MET A 422 -15.18 -1.76 -10.99
N PHE A 423 -15.02 -2.51 -9.89
CA PHE A 423 -16.10 -2.93 -9.02
C PHE A 423 -16.69 -1.76 -8.22
N PHE A 424 -15.87 -0.98 -7.51
CA PHE A 424 -16.37 0.05 -6.60
C PHE A 424 -16.77 1.36 -7.30
N SER A 425 -16.35 1.57 -8.55
CA SER A 425 -16.80 2.73 -9.31
C SER A 425 -18.17 2.53 -9.98
N ASN A 426 -18.64 1.30 -10.10
CA ASN A 426 -19.87 0.98 -10.82
C ASN A 426 -20.95 0.37 -9.92
N GLN A 427 -22.21 0.55 -10.31
CA GLN A 427 -23.38 -0.06 -9.64
C GLN A 427 -24.04 -1.09 -10.56
N ASP A 428 -24.75 -2.07 -9.99
CA ASP A 428 -25.62 -3.01 -10.72
C ASP A 428 -24.98 -3.62 -11.98
N TRP A 429 -23.73 -4.08 -11.86
CA TRP A 429 -22.95 -4.71 -12.93
C TRP A 429 -22.61 -3.82 -14.13
N ASN A 430 -22.76 -2.50 -14.00
CA ASN A 430 -22.27 -1.55 -14.99
C ASN A 430 -20.74 -1.61 -15.11
N LEU A 431 -20.23 -1.28 -16.29
CA LEU A 431 -18.81 -1.29 -16.63
C LEU A 431 -18.42 0.03 -17.32
N GLN A 432 -18.63 1.16 -16.65
CA GLN A 432 -18.40 2.49 -17.23
C GLN A 432 -16.98 3.00 -16.92
N GLY A 433 -16.22 3.32 -17.96
CA GLY A 433 -14.86 3.85 -17.81
C GLY A 433 -14.79 5.23 -17.16
N GLU A 434 -15.81 6.07 -17.32
CA GLU A 434 -15.85 7.43 -16.74
C GLU A 434 -15.91 7.40 -15.21
N ASN A 435 -16.74 6.50 -14.65
CA ASN A 435 -16.91 6.38 -13.20
C ASN A 435 -15.60 5.98 -12.50
N VAL A 436 -14.75 5.19 -13.16
CA VAL A 436 -13.44 4.76 -12.64
C VAL A 436 -12.57 5.96 -12.29
N ARG A 437 -12.57 7.01 -13.14
CA ARG A 437 -11.72 8.19 -12.91
C ARG A 437 -12.13 8.96 -11.66
N GLN A 438 -13.42 9.18 -11.49
CA GLN A 438 -13.96 9.88 -10.32
C GLN A 438 -13.73 9.08 -9.03
N HIS A 439 -13.88 7.76 -9.09
CA HIS A 439 -13.56 6.88 -7.96
C HIS A 439 -12.07 6.93 -7.61
N ALA A 440 -11.19 6.85 -8.61
CA ALA A 440 -9.75 6.89 -8.42
C ALA A 440 -9.27 8.18 -7.75
N GLU A 441 -9.79 9.34 -8.19
CA GLU A 441 -9.50 10.63 -7.56
C GLU A 441 -9.91 10.64 -6.08
N THR A 442 -11.10 10.11 -5.77
CA THR A 442 -11.59 10.01 -4.39
C THR A 442 -10.72 9.10 -3.53
N GLN A 443 -10.25 7.97 -4.08
CA GLN A 443 -9.34 7.06 -3.39
C GLN A 443 -7.95 7.67 -3.15
N ALA A 444 -7.40 8.39 -4.13
CA ALA A 444 -6.12 9.07 -3.98
C ALA A 444 -6.17 10.10 -2.83
N ILE A 445 -7.24 10.90 -2.75
CA ILE A 445 -7.45 11.86 -1.66
C ILE A 445 -7.58 11.14 -0.30
N LYS A 446 -8.33 10.03 -0.26
CA LYS A 446 -8.43 9.21 0.96
C LYS A 446 -7.05 8.74 1.41
N ARG A 447 -6.23 8.19 0.51
CA ARG A 447 -4.87 7.74 0.83
C ARG A 447 -3.98 8.88 1.32
N ALA A 448 -4.05 10.05 0.69
CA ALA A 448 -3.35 11.24 1.17
C ALA A 448 -3.75 11.62 2.61
N PHE A 449 -5.01 11.43 3.00
CA PHE A 449 -5.44 11.64 4.39
C PHE A 449 -4.85 10.63 5.37
N HIS A 450 -4.70 9.37 4.97
CA HIS A 450 -3.98 8.37 5.76
C HIS A 450 -2.50 8.76 5.94
N GLU A 451 -1.83 9.21 4.86
CA GLU A 451 -0.45 9.70 4.93
C GLU A 451 -0.30 10.90 5.89
N GLN A 452 -1.22 11.87 5.80
CA GLN A 452 -1.26 13.02 6.70
C GLN A 452 -1.52 12.66 8.16
N LEU A 453 -2.29 11.60 8.42
CA LEU A 453 -2.51 11.13 9.79
C LEU A 453 -1.22 10.56 10.36
N PHE A 454 -0.51 9.72 9.60
CA PHE A 454 0.75 9.11 10.05
C PHE A 454 1.83 10.15 10.24
N GLU A 455 1.91 11.14 9.33
CA GLU A 455 2.79 12.27 9.48
C GLU A 455 2.49 13.02 10.79
N PHE A 456 1.23 13.42 10.99
CA PHE A 456 0.81 14.18 12.17
C PHE A 456 1.05 13.43 13.49
N ALA A 457 0.88 12.10 13.47
CA ALA A 457 1.06 11.25 14.63
C ALA A 457 2.51 11.16 15.10
N VAL A 458 3.48 11.33 14.18
CA VAL A 458 4.88 10.97 14.46
C VAL A 458 5.86 12.11 14.25
N LYS A 459 5.70 12.89 13.18
CA LYS A 459 6.65 13.95 12.82
C LYS A 459 6.56 15.10 13.82
N GLY A 460 7.72 15.62 14.20
CA GLY A 460 7.83 16.68 15.21
C GLY A 460 7.60 16.25 16.66
N ARG A 461 7.14 15.01 16.93
CA ARG A 461 6.84 14.54 18.29
C ARG A 461 8.08 14.10 19.06
N THR A 462 8.14 14.36 20.37
CA THR A 462 9.20 13.83 21.25
C THR A 462 9.02 12.32 21.47
N SER A 463 10.05 11.61 21.94
CA SER A 463 9.90 10.18 22.27
C SER A 463 8.86 9.95 23.37
N ARG A 464 8.70 10.89 24.31
CA ARG A 464 7.65 10.82 25.34
C ARG A 464 6.25 10.88 24.75
N GLU A 465 6.01 11.81 23.82
CA GLU A 465 4.71 11.90 23.13
C GLU A 465 4.43 10.63 22.32
N LEU A 466 5.44 10.05 21.66
CA LEU A 466 5.31 8.79 20.92
C LEU A 466 4.98 7.61 21.84
N LEU A 467 5.57 7.54 23.04
CA LEU A 467 5.25 6.50 24.02
C LEU A 467 3.82 6.62 24.55
N ASN A 468 3.36 7.86 24.79
CA ASN A 468 1.96 8.11 25.16
C ASN A 468 1.02 7.64 24.06
N LEU A 469 1.29 8.01 22.80
CA LEU A 469 0.51 7.57 21.65
C LEU A 469 0.46 6.04 21.55
N PHE A 470 1.62 5.36 21.67
CA PHE A 470 1.71 3.90 21.62
C PHE A 470 0.79 3.23 22.65
N THR A 471 0.74 3.76 23.87
CA THR A 471 -0.02 3.16 24.96
C THR A 471 -1.51 3.50 24.87
N GLN A 472 -1.84 4.77 24.59
CA GLN A 472 -3.22 5.25 24.50
C GLN A 472 -3.95 4.69 23.28
N ALA A 473 -3.28 4.64 22.12
CA ALA A 473 -3.89 4.07 20.92
C ALA A 473 -4.22 2.58 21.13
N ALA A 474 -3.32 1.82 21.76
CA ALA A 474 -3.58 0.42 22.09
C ALA A 474 -4.78 0.27 23.04
N ALA A 475 -4.85 1.06 24.11
CA ALA A 475 -5.98 1.03 25.05
C ALA A 475 -7.31 1.40 24.37
N TYR A 476 -7.31 2.44 23.53
CA TYR A 476 -8.50 2.86 22.79
C TYR A 476 -8.96 1.77 21.82
N ILE A 477 -8.05 1.15 21.07
CA ILE A 477 -8.40 0.06 20.13
C ILE A 477 -9.04 -1.11 20.86
N GLU A 478 -8.49 -1.54 22.00
CA GLU A 478 -9.10 -2.61 22.80
C GLU A 478 -10.48 -2.21 23.33
N GLN A 479 -10.66 -0.98 23.82
CA GLN A 479 -11.96 -0.47 24.25
C GLN A 479 -12.99 -0.47 23.11
N GLN A 480 -12.59 -0.07 21.90
CA GLN A 480 -13.50 -0.07 20.75
C GLN A 480 -13.87 -1.48 20.29
N LYS A 481 -12.98 -2.47 20.46
CA LYS A 481 -13.31 -3.89 20.24
C LYS A 481 -14.33 -4.39 21.27
N GLU A 482 -14.13 -4.08 22.55
CA GLU A 482 -15.07 -4.45 23.62
C GLU A 482 -16.46 -3.86 23.40
N ASN A 483 -16.53 -2.62 22.90
CA ASN A 483 -17.78 -1.94 22.58
C ASN A 483 -18.44 -2.46 21.29
N GLY A 484 -17.84 -3.42 20.59
CA GLY A 484 -18.32 -3.91 19.29
C GLY A 484 -18.27 -2.88 18.16
N ALA A 485 -17.58 -1.75 18.37
CA ALA A 485 -17.38 -0.71 17.36
C ALA A 485 -16.30 -1.10 16.35
N ILE A 486 -15.36 -1.97 16.76
CA ILE A 486 -14.34 -2.59 15.91
C ILE A 486 -14.60 -4.08 15.83
N VAL A 487 -14.92 -4.58 14.64
CA VAL A 487 -14.90 -6.02 14.36
C VAL A 487 -13.44 -6.43 14.16
N VAL A 488 -12.95 -7.38 14.96
CA VAL A 488 -11.62 -7.98 14.77
C VAL A 488 -11.63 -8.74 13.44
N VAL A 489 -10.78 -8.34 12.50
CA VAL A 489 -10.55 -9.06 11.23
C VAL A 489 -9.35 -9.99 11.35
#